data_AF-A0AAY4D783-F1
#
_entry.id   AF-A0AAY4D783-F1
#
_cell.length_a   1.000
_cell.length_b   1.000
_cell.length_c   1.000
_cell.angle_alpha   90.00
_cell.angle_beta   90.00
_cell.angle_gamma   90.00
#
_symmetry.space_group_name_H-M   'P 1'
#
loop_
_entity.id
_entity.type
_entity.pdbx_description
1 polymer ?
#
loop_
_entity_poly.entity_id
_entity_poly.type
_entity_poly.pdbx_seq_one_letter_code
_entity_poly.pdbx_strand_id
1 'polypeptide(L)'
;METRLQNILPVLIVLMHCQKVASCTEVPMEVTEFNGTLYAACEVAPDSALPQDQPKIYGQILFKQAFPHGQLQIIINLHGLPSVEDKLRAIHIHRYGHLSDGFLTAGPHYNPKGSYHPDHPGDLGNFNSRDGKIRVFLKSSKGTLFGGESFLGRSALVHEREDDLGQGGNDESLRSGNAGRRIAGCVIGLCSPTPWDEAVEPWESVCFSVL
;
A
#
# COMPACT_ATOMS: atom_id res chain seq x y z
N MET A 1 -50.92 54.99 -38.23
CA MET A 1 -50.92 55.31 -36.79
C MET A 1 -50.95 53.97 -36.07
N GLU A 2 -49.75 53.45 -35.78
CA GLU A 2 -49.17 53.29 -34.42
C GLU A 2 -49.40 51.86 -33.91
N THR A 3 -48.47 50.94 -34.17
CA THR A 3 -47.37 50.49 -33.28
C THR A 3 -47.81 49.98 -31.90
N ARG A 4 -47.66 48.66 -31.69
CA ARG A 4 -47.00 48.11 -30.50
C ARG A 4 -46.40 46.74 -30.83
N LEU A 5 -45.07 46.74 -30.96
CA LEU A 5 -44.24 45.55 -30.84
C LEU A 5 -44.30 45.07 -29.38
N GLN A 6 -44.48 43.76 -29.20
CA GLN A 6 -44.02 43.07 -28.00
C GLN A 6 -43.19 41.87 -28.44
N ASN A 7 -41.88 42.12 -28.50
CA ASN A 7 -40.84 41.11 -28.31
C ASN A 7 -41.08 40.41 -26.96
N ILE A 8 -40.84 39.10 -26.88
CA ILE A 8 -39.97 38.45 -25.88
C ILE A 8 -39.70 37.00 -26.33
N LEU A 9 -38.43 36.77 -26.69
CA LEU A 9 -37.59 35.56 -26.70
C LEU A 9 -38.13 34.18 -27.16
N PRO A 10 -37.49 33.52 -28.14
CA PRO A 10 -37.58 32.07 -28.26
C PRO A 10 -36.79 31.43 -27.10
N VAL A 11 -37.43 30.51 -26.40
CA VAL A 11 -36.80 29.62 -25.42
C VAL A 11 -35.79 28.76 -26.19
N LEU A 12 -34.53 29.16 -26.14
CA LEU A 12 -33.41 28.38 -26.64
C LEU A 12 -33.25 27.19 -25.67
N ILE A 13 -33.85 26.05 -26.01
CA ILE A 13 -33.55 24.77 -25.37
C ILE A 13 -32.10 24.45 -25.75
N VAL A 14 -31.16 24.90 -24.91
CA VAL A 14 -29.80 24.39 -24.93
C VAL A 14 -29.91 22.94 -24.49
N LEU A 15 -29.93 22.03 -25.48
CA LEU A 15 -29.61 20.64 -25.25
C LEU A 15 -28.24 20.60 -24.59
N MET A 16 -28.22 20.54 -23.26
CA MET A 16 -27.08 20.05 -22.51
C MET A 16 -26.86 18.62 -22.99
N HIS A 17 -26.08 18.49 -24.05
CA HIS A 17 -25.33 17.30 -24.33
C HIS A 17 -24.42 17.17 -23.11
N CYS A 18 -24.88 16.39 -22.13
CA CYS A 18 -24.00 15.75 -21.19
C CYS A 18 -23.15 14.82 -22.05
N GLN A 19 -22.10 15.37 -22.64
CA GLN A 19 -20.97 14.60 -23.09
C GLN A 19 -20.56 13.85 -21.83
N LYS A 20 -20.88 12.55 -21.77
CA LYS A 20 -20.15 11.63 -20.90
C LYS A 20 -18.70 11.90 -21.23
N VAL A 21 -18.02 12.63 -20.37
CA VAL A 21 -16.57 12.62 -20.32
C VAL A 21 -16.29 11.16 -20.03
N ALA A 22 -15.99 10.39 -21.08
CA ALA A 22 -15.28 9.15 -20.92
C ALA A 22 -14.04 9.58 -20.16
N SER A 23 -14.01 9.25 -18.86
CA SER A 23 -12.84 9.50 -18.04
C SER A 23 -11.75 8.67 -18.70
N CYS A 24 -10.97 9.31 -19.56
CA CYS A 24 -9.62 8.90 -19.81
C CYS A 24 -8.96 9.01 -18.44
N THR A 25 -8.99 7.95 -17.65
CA THR A 25 -8.18 7.85 -16.44
C THR A 25 -6.76 7.93 -16.95
N GLU A 26 -6.19 9.14 -16.93
CA GLU A 26 -4.79 9.37 -17.19
C GLU A 26 -4.03 8.52 -16.19
N VAL A 27 -3.38 7.48 -16.70
CA VAL A 27 -2.52 6.61 -15.90
C VAL A 27 -1.16 7.30 -15.77
N PRO A 28 -0.42 7.06 -14.67
CA PRO A 28 0.94 7.55 -14.54
C PRO A 28 1.80 7.15 -15.75
N MET A 29 2.76 8.00 -16.13
CA MET A 29 3.59 7.77 -17.33
C MET A 29 4.36 6.44 -17.25
N GLU A 30 4.70 6.01 -16.03
CA GLU A 30 5.38 4.76 -15.69
C GLU A 30 4.62 3.53 -16.23
N VAL A 31 3.28 3.60 -16.30
CA VAL A 31 2.47 2.53 -16.89
C VAL A 31 2.82 2.35 -18.37
N THR A 32 3.06 3.43 -19.10
CA THR A 32 3.44 3.34 -20.52
C THR A 32 4.91 2.97 -20.66
N GLU A 33 5.77 3.55 -19.81
CA GLU A 33 7.21 3.30 -19.80
C GLU A 33 7.56 1.83 -19.54
N PHE A 34 6.82 1.18 -18.63
CA PHE A 34 7.09 -0.19 -18.21
C PHE A 34 6.03 -1.19 -18.70
N ASN A 35 5.52 -0.99 -19.92
CA ASN A 35 4.65 -1.94 -20.63
C ASN A 35 3.43 -2.40 -19.80
N GLY A 36 2.71 -1.45 -19.22
CA GLY A 36 1.52 -1.68 -18.41
C GLY A 36 1.79 -1.99 -16.93
N THR A 37 3.06 -1.97 -16.48
CA THR A 37 3.44 -2.37 -15.13
C THR A 37 3.73 -1.17 -14.25
N LEU A 38 3.21 -1.18 -13.02
CA LEU A 38 3.65 -0.25 -11.97
C LEU A 38 4.59 -0.94 -11.00
N TYR A 39 5.61 -0.19 -10.60
CA TYR A 39 6.55 -0.53 -9.55
C TYR A 39 6.46 0.52 -8.45
N ALA A 40 6.49 0.07 -7.21
CA ALA A 40 6.57 0.95 -6.06
C ALA A 40 7.56 0.42 -5.03
N ALA A 41 8.21 1.33 -4.33
CA ALA A 41 9.16 1.02 -3.28
C ALA A 41 8.76 1.76 -2.00
N CYS A 42 9.12 1.15 -0.88
CA CYS A 42 8.96 1.68 0.45
C CYS A 42 10.26 1.43 1.21
N GLU A 43 11.03 2.49 1.43
CA GLU A 43 12.32 2.46 2.15
C GLU A 43 12.08 2.47 3.66
N VAL A 44 11.98 1.28 4.25
CA VAL A 44 11.63 1.10 5.65
C VAL A 44 12.73 1.67 6.54
N ALA A 45 12.32 2.58 7.44
CA ALA A 45 13.16 3.12 8.49
C ALA A 45 12.44 3.06 9.85
N PRO A 46 13.18 3.11 10.97
CA PRO A 46 12.61 3.21 12.31
C PRO A 46 11.74 4.45 12.49
N ASP A 47 10.73 4.35 13.36
CA ASP A 47 9.94 5.50 13.79
C ASP A 47 10.86 6.59 14.41
N SER A 48 10.59 7.87 14.15
CA SER A 48 11.40 8.96 14.71
C SER A 48 11.28 9.09 16.23
N ALA A 49 10.16 8.62 16.81
CA ALA A 49 9.88 8.53 18.23
C ALA A 49 9.99 7.08 18.76
N LEU A 50 10.82 6.24 18.11
CA LEU A 50 11.05 4.87 18.53
C LEU A 50 11.65 4.79 19.95
N PRO A 51 11.03 4.06 20.89
CA PRO A 51 11.62 3.77 22.19
C PRO A 51 12.97 3.05 22.09
N GLN A 52 13.84 3.28 23.07
CA GLN A 52 15.20 2.74 23.06
C GLN A 52 15.27 1.21 23.17
N ASP A 53 14.23 0.58 23.72
CA ASP A 53 14.10 -0.88 23.88
C ASP A 53 13.55 -1.58 22.63
N GLN A 54 13.17 -0.83 21.60
CA GLN A 54 12.65 -1.39 20.34
C GLN A 54 13.76 -1.56 19.29
N PRO A 55 13.67 -2.59 18.44
CA PRO A 55 14.66 -2.82 17.40
C PRO A 55 14.57 -1.74 16.32
N LYS A 56 15.73 -1.32 15.82
CA LYS A 56 15.82 -0.43 14.65
C LYS A 56 15.78 -1.30 13.39
N ILE A 57 14.60 -1.36 12.78
CA ILE A 57 14.36 -2.15 11.56
C ILE A 57 14.54 -1.26 10.33
N TYR A 58 15.29 -1.76 9.36
CA TYR A 58 15.53 -1.11 8.08
C TYR A 58 15.28 -2.08 6.93
N GLY A 59 15.18 -1.57 5.70
CA GLY A 59 15.13 -2.38 4.49
C GLY A 59 14.12 -1.86 3.49
N GLN A 60 13.56 -2.75 2.69
CA GLN A 60 12.65 -2.38 1.61
C GLN A 60 11.42 -3.28 1.58
N ILE A 61 10.28 -2.66 1.25
CA ILE A 61 9.09 -3.35 0.76
C ILE A 61 8.86 -2.88 -0.67
N LEU A 62 8.88 -3.82 -1.61
CA LEU A 62 8.75 -3.56 -3.03
C LEU A 62 7.44 -4.13 -3.53
N PHE A 63 6.80 -3.43 -4.46
CA PHE A 63 5.51 -3.77 -5.02
C PHE A 63 5.60 -3.77 -6.55
N LYS A 64 4.96 -4.75 -7.17
CA LYS A 64 4.83 -4.85 -8.62
C LYS A 64 3.42 -5.28 -8.99
N GLN A 65 2.83 -4.60 -9.96
CA GLN A 65 1.55 -5.03 -10.53
C GLN A 65 1.51 -4.75 -12.03
N ALA A 66 1.37 -5.81 -12.82
CA ALA A 66 1.18 -5.71 -14.26
C ALA A 66 -0.30 -5.52 -14.57
N PHE A 67 -0.66 -4.36 -15.11
CA PHE A 67 -2.03 -3.94 -15.44
C PHE A 67 -2.97 -3.80 -14.23
N PRO A 68 -4.06 -3.01 -14.33
CA PRO A 68 -4.99 -2.80 -13.21
C PRO A 68 -5.65 -4.07 -12.64
N HIS A 69 -5.81 -5.11 -13.46
CA HIS A 69 -6.41 -6.39 -13.06
C HIS A 69 -5.38 -7.46 -12.72
N GLY A 70 -4.08 -7.17 -12.86
CA GLY A 70 -3.04 -8.09 -12.45
C GLY A 70 -2.99 -8.27 -10.94
N GLN A 71 -2.43 -9.39 -10.52
CA GLN A 71 -2.21 -9.65 -9.10
C GLN A 71 -1.06 -8.79 -8.58
N LEU A 72 -1.25 -8.13 -7.45
CA LEU A 72 -0.19 -7.39 -6.77
C LEU A 72 0.83 -8.39 -6.21
N GLN A 73 2.10 -8.20 -6.55
CA GLN A 73 3.23 -8.94 -6.01
C GLN A 73 4.02 -8.04 -5.06
N ILE A 74 4.47 -8.60 -3.94
CA ILE A 74 5.15 -7.86 -2.89
C ILE A 74 6.40 -8.62 -2.44
N ILE A 75 7.53 -7.94 -2.38
CA ILE A 75 8.77 -8.44 -1.78
C ILE A 75 9.03 -7.65 -0.50
N ILE A 76 9.30 -8.36 0.59
CA ILE A 76 9.64 -7.78 1.88
C ILE A 76 11.07 -8.24 2.20
N ASN A 77 12.01 -7.29 2.33
CA ASN A 77 13.39 -7.55 2.70
C ASN A 77 13.80 -6.59 3.82
N LEU A 78 13.61 -7.03 5.05
CA LEU A 78 13.89 -6.26 6.26
C LEU A 78 15.05 -6.87 7.04
N HIS A 79 15.77 -6.02 7.77
CA HIS A 79 16.86 -6.41 8.65
C HIS A 79 16.89 -5.53 9.91
N GLY A 80 17.70 -5.90 10.89
CA GLY A 80 17.77 -5.22 12.19
C GLY A 80 16.75 -5.73 13.21
N LEU A 81 16.08 -6.85 12.92
CA LEU A 81 15.25 -7.55 13.90
C LEU A 81 16.14 -8.29 14.92
N PRO A 82 15.65 -8.53 16.15
CA PRO A 82 16.38 -9.33 17.12
C PRO A 82 16.70 -10.72 16.56
N SER A 83 17.92 -11.22 16.84
CA SER A 83 18.33 -12.58 16.45
C SER A 83 17.64 -13.68 17.26
N VAL A 84 16.92 -13.31 18.33
CA VAL A 84 16.10 -14.27 19.08
C VAL A 84 14.94 -14.66 18.16
N GLU A 85 14.96 -15.90 17.71
CA GLU A 85 13.95 -16.49 16.84
C GLU A 85 12.55 -16.42 17.51
N ASP A 86 11.49 -16.43 16.69
CA ASP A 86 10.07 -16.58 17.07
C ASP A 86 9.28 -15.32 17.46
N LYS A 87 9.75 -14.10 17.17
CA LYS A 87 8.88 -12.92 17.25
C LYS A 87 8.25 -12.60 15.89
N LEU A 88 7.01 -13.04 15.73
CA LEU A 88 6.16 -12.59 14.63
C LEU A 88 5.92 -11.08 14.71
N ARG A 89 6.06 -10.40 13.57
CA ARG A 89 5.77 -8.98 13.39
C ARG A 89 4.68 -8.82 12.35
N ALA A 90 3.65 -8.06 12.67
CA ALA A 90 2.64 -7.69 11.70
C ALA A 90 3.16 -6.62 10.73
N ILE A 91 2.72 -6.66 9.47
CA ILE A 91 2.97 -5.58 8.51
C ILE A 91 1.66 -5.17 7.85
N HIS A 92 1.33 -3.89 7.91
CA HIS A 92 0.06 -3.35 7.41
C HIS A 92 0.24 -2.14 6.53
N ILE A 93 -0.68 -1.96 5.57
CA ILE A 93 -0.83 -0.69 4.86
C ILE A 93 -1.76 0.22 5.64
N HIS A 94 -1.27 1.40 6.00
CA HIS A 94 -2.01 2.43 6.72
C HIS A 94 -2.56 3.49 5.78
N ARG A 95 -3.62 4.17 6.22
CA ARG A 95 -4.43 5.07 5.38
C ARG A 95 -3.61 6.19 4.74
N TYR A 96 -2.69 6.80 5.48
CA TYR A 96 -1.95 7.99 5.05
C TYR A 96 -0.44 7.72 4.97
N GLY A 97 0.21 8.28 3.95
CA GLY A 97 1.67 8.46 3.90
C GLY A 97 2.15 9.70 4.65
N HIS A 98 1.34 10.27 5.54
CA HIS A 98 1.71 11.44 6.34
C HIS A 98 2.43 10.98 7.61
N LEU A 99 3.73 11.21 7.69
CA LEU A 99 4.59 10.69 8.77
C LEU A 99 5.30 11.81 9.58
N SER A 100 4.69 12.99 9.68
CA SER A 100 5.32 14.17 10.31
C SER A 100 5.44 14.08 11.83
N ASP A 101 4.58 13.29 12.48
CA ASP A 101 4.61 13.04 13.93
C ASP A 101 4.84 11.54 14.16
N GLY A 102 5.95 11.05 13.59
CA GLY A 102 6.23 9.63 13.46
C GLY A 102 5.11 8.91 12.70
N PHE A 103 4.87 7.66 13.08
CA PHE A 103 3.83 6.84 12.46
C PHE A 103 2.44 7.06 13.05
N LEU A 104 2.25 7.95 14.03
CA LEU A 104 0.92 8.27 14.57
C LEU A 104 0.01 8.86 13.49
N THR A 105 0.56 9.78 12.67
CA THR A 105 -0.19 10.48 11.61
C THR A 105 -0.51 9.61 10.40
N ALA A 106 -0.01 8.38 10.33
CA ALA A 106 -0.36 7.42 9.27
C ALA A 106 -1.83 6.98 9.33
N GLY A 107 -2.52 7.21 10.45
CA GLY A 107 -3.94 6.87 10.62
C GLY A 107 -4.19 5.36 10.81
N PRO A 108 -5.44 4.88 10.70
CA PRO A 108 -5.77 3.45 10.86
C PRO A 108 -5.26 2.62 9.67
N HIS A 109 -5.48 1.30 9.72
CA HIS A 109 -5.30 0.43 8.56
C HIS A 109 -6.10 0.99 7.38
N TYR A 110 -5.56 0.82 6.18
CA TYR A 110 -6.23 1.29 4.99
C TYR A 110 -7.47 0.44 4.68
N ASN A 111 -8.65 0.99 4.95
CA ASN A 111 -9.93 0.29 4.86
C ASN A 111 -10.93 1.03 3.96
N PRO A 112 -10.82 0.92 2.63
CA PRO A 112 -11.76 1.58 1.71
C PRO A 112 -13.16 0.96 1.73
N LYS A 113 -13.30 -0.28 2.20
CA LYS A 113 -14.56 -1.07 2.12
C LYS A 113 -15.34 -1.14 3.43
N GLY A 114 -14.80 -0.56 4.51
CA GLY A 114 -15.42 -0.60 5.83
C GLY A 114 -15.51 -2.01 6.42
N SER A 115 -14.62 -2.93 6.02
CA SER A 115 -14.57 -4.29 6.58
C SER A 115 -13.92 -4.31 7.96
N TYR A 116 -14.08 -5.38 8.72
CA TYR A 116 -13.26 -5.62 9.90
C TYR A 116 -11.88 -6.15 9.49
N HIS A 117 -10.88 -5.94 10.33
CA HIS A 117 -9.62 -6.68 10.26
C HIS A 117 -9.91 -8.19 10.48
N PRO A 118 -9.25 -9.13 9.76
CA PRO A 118 -8.10 -8.97 8.86
C PRO A 118 -8.49 -8.80 7.37
N ASP A 119 -9.67 -8.26 7.07
CA ASP A 119 -10.16 -8.16 5.70
C ASP A 119 -9.78 -6.86 4.98
N HIS A 120 -8.97 -5.98 5.58
CA HIS A 120 -8.47 -4.82 4.86
C HIS A 120 -7.54 -5.25 3.71
N PRO A 121 -7.51 -4.51 2.58
CA PRO A 121 -6.68 -4.86 1.44
C PRO A 121 -5.18 -4.91 1.77
N GLY A 122 -4.76 -4.15 2.78
CA GLY A 122 -3.39 -4.03 3.24
C GLY A 122 -3.04 -4.80 4.51
N ASP A 123 -3.90 -5.69 5.00
CA ASP A 123 -3.57 -6.57 6.12
C ASP A 123 -2.66 -7.70 5.61
N LEU A 124 -1.33 -7.49 5.59
CA LEU A 124 -0.38 -8.45 4.98
C LEU A 124 -0.07 -9.65 5.89
N GLY A 125 -0.42 -9.56 7.18
CA GLY A 125 -0.28 -10.63 8.16
C GLY A 125 1.03 -10.60 8.94
N ASN A 126 1.41 -11.77 9.45
CA ASN A 126 2.54 -11.98 10.36
C ASN A 126 3.77 -12.53 9.66
N PHE A 127 4.93 -11.98 10.00
CA PHE A 127 6.21 -12.37 9.42
C PHE A 127 7.21 -12.73 10.53
N ASN A 128 7.82 -13.91 10.41
CA ASN A 128 8.88 -14.35 11.31
C ASN A 128 10.24 -13.86 10.79
N SER A 129 11.09 -13.37 11.69
CA SER A 129 12.49 -13.10 11.37
C SER A 129 13.34 -14.35 11.53
N ARG A 130 14.24 -14.58 10.57
CA ARG A 130 15.34 -15.54 10.68
C ARG A 130 16.66 -14.78 10.62
N ASP A 131 17.55 -15.01 11.57
CA ASP A 131 18.84 -14.32 11.69
C ASP A 131 18.72 -12.78 11.64
N GLY A 132 17.69 -12.24 12.30
CA GLY A 132 17.42 -10.81 12.33
C GLY A 132 16.92 -10.20 11.01
N LYS A 133 16.46 -11.05 10.06
CA LYS A 133 15.96 -10.64 8.75
C LYS A 133 14.58 -11.21 8.46
N ILE A 134 13.76 -10.46 7.72
CA ILE A 134 12.52 -10.95 7.10
C ILE A 134 12.74 -10.88 5.59
N ARG A 135 12.61 -12.02 4.89
CA ARG A 135 12.76 -12.13 3.43
C ARG A 135 11.62 -12.95 2.87
N VAL A 136 10.62 -12.29 2.30
CA VAL A 136 9.38 -12.93 1.85
C VAL A 136 8.95 -12.37 0.50
N PHE A 137 8.47 -13.25 -0.37
CA PHE A 137 7.69 -12.92 -1.55
C PHE A 137 6.24 -13.35 -1.33
N LEU A 138 5.29 -12.46 -1.56
CA LEU A 138 3.87 -12.75 -1.43
C LEU A 138 3.06 -12.13 -2.56
N LYS A 139 1.88 -12.72 -2.81
CA LYS A 139 0.94 -12.24 -3.81
C LYS A 139 -0.34 -11.82 -3.11
N SER A 140 -0.76 -10.57 -3.30
CA SER A 140 -2.00 -10.03 -2.73
C SER A 140 -3.11 -10.02 -3.77
N SER A 141 -4.26 -10.57 -3.41
CA SER A 141 -5.49 -10.53 -4.21
C SER A 141 -6.41 -9.36 -3.87
N LYS A 142 -6.16 -8.67 -2.75
CA LYS A 142 -6.99 -7.56 -2.26
C LYS A 142 -6.36 -6.18 -2.50
N GLY A 143 -5.04 -6.09 -2.55
CA GLY A 143 -4.29 -4.85 -2.77
C GLY A 143 -4.11 -4.48 -4.24
N THR A 144 -3.83 -3.20 -4.50
CA THR A 144 -3.61 -2.67 -5.86
C THR A 144 -2.70 -1.44 -5.84
N LEU A 145 -1.97 -1.19 -6.93
CA LEU A 145 -1.26 0.05 -7.24
C LEU A 145 -2.06 0.97 -8.17
N PHE A 146 -3.17 0.49 -8.72
CA PHE A 146 -4.00 1.22 -9.67
C PHE A 146 -5.31 1.73 -9.04
N GLY A 147 -5.83 2.83 -9.59
CA GLY A 147 -7.15 3.35 -9.27
C GLY A 147 -7.28 3.96 -7.86
N GLY A 148 -8.51 4.25 -7.46
CA GLY A 148 -8.80 4.94 -6.19
C GLY A 148 -8.46 4.13 -4.93
N GLU A 149 -8.35 2.80 -5.06
CA GLU A 149 -7.95 1.90 -3.96
C GLU A 149 -6.43 1.68 -3.87
N SER A 150 -5.63 2.41 -4.66
CA SER A 150 -4.18 2.24 -4.74
C SER A 150 -3.47 2.39 -3.39
N PHE A 151 -2.41 1.62 -3.19
CA PHE A 151 -1.46 1.76 -2.09
C PHE A 151 -0.46 2.91 -2.29
N LEU A 152 -0.34 3.46 -3.49
CA LEU A 152 0.57 4.58 -3.75
C LEU A 152 0.24 5.79 -2.86
N GLY A 153 1.27 6.38 -2.26
CA GLY A 153 1.15 7.50 -1.32
C GLY A 153 0.61 7.12 0.07
N ARG A 154 0.33 5.84 0.32
CA ARG A 154 0.04 5.30 1.65
C ARG A 154 1.34 4.92 2.36
N SER A 155 1.23 4.41 3.59
CA SER A 155 2.38 3.90 4.32
C SER A 155 2.29 2.40 4.55
N ALA A 156 3.42 1.71 4.52
CA ALA A 156 3.56 0.34 5.00
C ALA A 156 4.29 0.37 6.33
N LEU A 157 3.67 -0.17 7.38
CA LEU A 157 4.18 -0.11 8.75
C LEU A 157 4.38 -1.50 9.33
N VAL A 158 5.51 -1.69 10.00
CA VAL A 158 5.87 -2.87 10.78
C VAL A 158 5.48 -2.63 12.23
N HIS A 159 4.79 -3.59 12.81
CA HIS A 159 4.30 -3.52 14.18
C HIS A 159 5.21 -4.25 15.17
N GLU A 160 5.09 -3.88 16.46
CA GLU A 160 5.90 -4.42 17.54
C GLU A 160 5.45 -5.80 18.04
N ARG A 161 4.26 -6.28 17.67
CA ARG A 161 3.73 -7.60 18.07
C ARG A 161 3.18 -8.36 16.87
N GLU A 162 2.84 -9.61 17.16
CA GLU A 162 2.02 -10.45 16.30
C GLU A 162 0.61 -9.85 16.19
N ASP A 163 0.05 -9.99 15.00
CA ASP A 163 -1.36 -9.75 14.69
C ASP A 163 -2.21 -10.98 15.07
N ASP A 164 -3.26 -10.78 15.86
CA ASP A 164 -4.18 -11.84 16.29
C ASP A 164 -5.24 -12.21 15.24
N LEU A 165 -5.21 -11.58 14.07
CA LEU A 165 -6.05 -11.80 12.89
C LEU A 165 -7.55 -11.67 13.19
N GLY A 166 -7.93 -10.77 14.10
CA GLY A 166 -9.32 -10.56 14.49
C GLY A 166 -9.83 -11.58 15.52
N GLN A 167 -8.96 -12.43 16.08
CA GLN A 167 -9.33 -13.54 16.96
C GLN A 167 -9.11 -13.25 18.46
N GLY A 168 -8.72 -12.03 18.82
CA GLY A 168 -8.45 -11.62 20.19
C GLY A 168 -9.68 -11.33 21.06
N GLY A 169 -10.90 -11.38 20.49
CA GLY A 169 -12.15 -11.24 21.24
C GLY A 169 -12.44 -9.83 21.78
N ASN A 170 -11.83 -8.79 21.20
CA ASN A 170 -12.02 -7.40 21.59
C ASN A 170 -12.08 -6.47 20.36
N ASP A 171 -12.54 -5.23 20.55
CA ASP A 171 -12.71 -4.27 19.45
C ASP A 171 -11.38 -3.94 18.73
N GLU A 172 -10.26 -3.93 19.45
CA GLU A 172 -8.96 -3.62 18.85
C GLU A 172 -8.47 -4.74 17.93
N SER A 173 -8.78 -6.00 18.26
CA SER A 173 -8.54 -7.16 17.39
C SER A 173 -9.22 -6.98 16.03
N LEU A 174 -10.49 -6.56 16.02
CA LEU A 174 -11.25 -6.30 14.80
C LEU A 174 -10.83 -5.04 14.04
N ARG A 175 -9.94 -4.21 14.59
CA ARG A 175 -9.46 -2.97 13.97
C ARG A 175 -8.03 -3.05 13.50
N SER A 176 -7.15 -3.71 14.24
CA SER A 176 -5.71 -3.69 14.04
C SER A 176 -4.99 -4.99 14.38
N GLY A 177 -5.75 -6.04 14.74
CA GLY A 177 -5.17 -7.32 15.13
C GLY A 177 -4.41 -7.29 16.45
N ASN A 178 -4.62 -6.27 17.29
CA ASN A 178 -3.82 -6.06 18.51
C ASN A 178 -2.29 -6.01 18.28
N ALA A 179 -1.84 -5.68 17.06
CA ALA A 179 -0.42 -5.73 16.67
C ALA A 179 0.49 -4.75 17.44
N GLY A 180 -0.08 -3.82 18.21
CA GLY A 180 0.66 -2.90 19.06
C GLY A 180 1.29 -1.74 18.28
N ARG A 181 2.35 -1.16 18.83
CA ARG A 181 2.99 0.04 18.28
C ARG A 181 3.56 -0.19 16.87
N ARG A 182 3.60 0.88 16.08
CA ARG A 182 4.30 0.95 14.79
C ARG A 182 5.75 1.29 15.08
N ILE A 183 6.69 0.48 14.62
CA ILE A 183 8.11 0.58 15.00
C ILE A 183 9.04 0.87 13.83
N ALA A 184 8.63 0.52 12.61
CA ALA A 184 9.32 0.87 11.39
C ALA A 184 8.32 1.00 10.25
N GLY A 185 8.69 1.70 9.19
CA GLY A 185 7.80 1.88 8.05
C GLY A 185 8.26 3.00 7.13
N CYS A 186 7.42 3.29 6.14
CA CYS A 186 7.74 4.20 5.05
C CYS A 186 6.49 4.55 4.23
N VAL A 187 6.64 5.55 3.36
CA VAL A 187 5.64 5.87 2.33
C VAL A 187 5.91 5.02 1.09
N ILE A 188 4.85 4.53 0.47
CA ILE A 188 4.89 3.74 -0.77
C ILE A 188 4.93 4.71 -1.95
N GLY A 189 6.09 4.86 -2.56
CA GLY A 189 6.32 5.75 -3.71
C GLY A 189 6.50 4.97 -5.01
N LEU A 190 6.14 5.58 -6.14
CA LEU A 190 6.49 5.06 -7.46
C LEU A 190 8.03 4.97 -7.60
N CYS A 191 8.51 3.94 -8.27
CA CYS A 191 9.94 3.77 -8.57
C CYS A 191 10.14 3.11 -9.94
N SER A 192 11.39 3.06 -10.41
CA SER A 192 11.77 2.28 -11.59
C SER A 192 11.71 0.76 -11.29
N PRO A 193 11.82 -0.12 -12.29
CA PRO A 193 11.88 -1.58 -12.09
C PRO A 193 13.14 -2.05 -11.34
N THR A 194 14.21 -1.25 -11.34
CA THR A 194 15.55 -1.64 -10.86
C THR A 194 15.55 -2.27 -9.46
N PRO A 195 14.92 -1.69 -8.41
CA PRO A 195 14.94 -2.31 -7.09
C PRO A 195 14.23 -3.66 -7.06
N TRP A 196 13.17 -3.83 -7.87
CA TRP A 196 12.45 -5.09 -7.98
C TRP A 196 13.32 -6.16 -8.63
N ASP A 197 13.94 -5.84 -9.76
CA ASP A 197 14.74 -6.80 -10.52
C ASP A 197 15.95 -7.27 -9.69
N GLU A 198 16.66 -6.35 -9.04
CA GLU A 198 17.77 -6.66 -8.12
C GLU A 198 17.32 -7.53 -6.93
N ALA A 199 16.10 -7.35 -6.43
CA ALA A 199 15.57 -8.12 -5.32
C ALA A 199 15.10 -9.53 -5.71
N VAL A 200 14.78 -9.78 -6.99
CA VAL A 200 14.34 -11.09 -7.50
C VAL A 200 15.51 -11.96 -7.94
N GLU A 201 16.61 -11.39 -8.45
CA GLU A 201 17.81 -12.15 -8.88
C GLU A 201 18.31 -13.19 -7.86
N PRO A 202 18.34 -12.92 -6.53
CA PRO A 202 18.74 -13.92 -5.53
C PRO A 202 17.79 -15.12 -5.43
N TRP A 203 16.51 -14.99 -5.82
CA TRP A 203 15.52 -16.07 -5.77
C TRP A 203 15.56 -16.93 -7.03
N GLU A 204 15.81 -16.34 -8.20
CA GLU A 204 15.91 -17.09 -9.46
C GLU A 204 17.22 -17.88 -9.57
N SER A 205 18.32 -17.32 -9.04
CA SER A 205 19.64 -17.99 -8.97
C SER A 205 19.64 -19.27 -8.12
N VAL A 206 18.72 -19.37 -7.15
CA VAL A 206 18.54 -20.57 -6.32
C VAL A 206 17.74 -21.64 -7.05
N CYS A 207 16.83 -21.28 -7.96
CA CYS A 207 16.08 -22.25 -8.76
C CYS A 207 16.93 -22.93 -9.85
N PHE A 208 17.95 -22.26 -10.39
CA PHE A 208 18.83 -22.83 -11.42
C PHE A 208 19.97 -23.71 -10.88
N SER A 209 20.26 -23.67 -9.58
CA SER A 209 21.33 -24.46 -8.96
C SER A 209 20.86 -25.79 -8.37
N VAL A 210 19.58 -26.15 -8.55
CA VAL A 210 18.97 -27.41 -8.08
C VAL A 210 18.45 -28.26 -9.26
N LEU A 211 19.01 -28.09 -10.47
CA LEU A 211 18.80 -28.99 -11.61
C LEU A 211 20.06 -29.78 -11.94
#